data_AF-A0A7Y2MWD9-F1
#
_entry.id   AF-A0A7Y2MWD9-F1
#
_cell.length_a   1.000
_cell.length_b   1.000
_cell.length_c   1.000
_cell.angle_alpha   90.00
_cell.angle_beta   90.00
_cell.angle_gamma   90.00
#
_symmetry.space_group_name_H-M   'P 1'
#
loop_
_entity.id
_entity.type
_entity.pdbx_description
1 polymer ?
#
loop_
_entity_poly.entity_id
_entity_poly.type
_entity_poly.pdbx_seq_one_letter_code
_entity_poly.pdbx_strand_id
1 'polypeptide(L)'
;MRTRANKSRGAISSPDGRFNRRQLRFDDEEAAARGSRAPQTTLRAMRAGQIISRNNSPDVPFDQSINPYQGCEHGCIYCYARPSHSYLDLSPGLDFETEIFY
;
A
#
# COMPACT_ATOMS: atom_id res chain seq x y z
N MET A 1 -9.34 1.25 -20.91
CA MET A 1 -10.14 0.58 -19.86
C MET A 1 -10.27 1.51 -18.65
N ARG A 2 -11.48 1.84 -18.20
CA ARG A 2 -11.68 2.61 -16.97
C ARG A 2 -11.48 1.67 -15.78
N THR A 3 -10.41 1.86 -15.01
CA THR A 3 -10.22 1.17 -13.73
C THR A 3 -11.42 1.51 -12.84
N ARG A 4 -12.25 0.50 -12.52
CA ARG A 4 -13.37 0.72 -11.60
C ARG A 4 -12.76 1.10 -10.25
N ALA A 5 -13.12 2.28 -9.74
CA ALA A 5 -12.79 2.63 -8.38
C ALA A 5 -13.42 1.59 -7.45
N ASN A 6 -12.59 0.91 -6.66
CA ASN A 6 -13.08 0.02 -5.62
C ASN A 6 -13.77 0.88 -4.57
N LYS A 7 -15.05 0.62 -4.30
CA LYS A 7 -15.79 1.32 -3.24
C LYS A 7 -15.01 1.15 -1.93
N SER A 8 -14.92 2.24 -1.14
CA SER A 8 -14.16 2.33 0.11
C SER A 8 -12.65 2.09 0.02
N ARG A 9 -12.04 2.23 -1.16
CA ARG A 9 -10.59 2.23 -1.36
C ARG A 9 -10.12 3.58 -1.91
N GLY A 10 -8.95 4.03 -1.49
CA GLY A 10 -8.40 5.30 -1.97
C GLY A 10 -7.54 5.16 -3.23
N ALA A 11 -6.91 4.01 -3.44
CA ALA A 11 -6.14 3.70 -4.62
C ALA A 11 -7.07 3.26 -5.76
N ILE A 12 -6.94 3.96 -6.88
CA ILE A 12 -7.62 3.64 -8.14
C ILE A 12 -6.81 2.69 -9.02
N SER A 13 -5.57 2.38 -8.63
CA SER A 13 -4.65 1.49 -9.37
C SER A 13 -3.78 0.69 -8.40
N SER A 14 -3.23 -0.43 -8.89
CA SER A 14 -2.26 -1.25 -8.17
C SER A 14 -0.95 -1.28 -8.96
N PRO A 15 -0.13 -0.21 -8.91
CA PRO A 15 1.16 -0.21 -9.58
C PRO A 15 2.11 -1.20 -8.91
N ASP A 16 3.02 -1.79 -9.69
CA ASP A 16 4.11 -2.59 -9.13
C ASP A 16 4.96 -1.76 -8.17
N GLY A 17 5.52 -2.42 -7.15
CA GLY A 17 6.42 -1.79 -6.20
C GLY A 17 7.64 -1.16 -6.87
N ARG A 18 8.11 -0.01 -6.38
CA ARG A 18 9.24 0.76 -6.95
C ARG A 18 10.50 -0.07 -7.14
N PHE A 19 10.74 -1.04 -6.26
CA PHE A 19 11.96 -1.87 -6.23
C PHE A 19 11.80 -3.17 -7.03
N ASN A 20 10.63 -3.42 -7.61
CA ASN A 20 10.40 -4.62 -8.40
C ASN A 20 11.22 -4.57 -9.69
N ARG A 21 12.04 -5.60 -9.93
CA ARG A 21 12.92 -5.70 -11.10
C ARG A 21 12.14 -5.98 -12.40
N ARG A 22 10.97 -6.62 -12.30
CA ARG A 22 10.17 -7.00 -13.46
C ARG A 22 8.74 -6.52 -13.28
N GLN A 23 8.29 -5.68 -14.20
CA GLN A 23 6.89 -5.30 -14.26
C GLN A 23 6.06 -6.42 -14.88
N LEU A 24 4.95 -6.76 -14.24
CA LEU A 24 3.99 -7.71 -14.78
C LEU A 24 2.93 -6.91 -15.54
N ARG A 25 2.72 -7.28 -16.80
CA ARG A 25 1.60 -6.79 -17.60
C ARG A 25 0.68 -7.94 -17.91
N PHE A 26 -0.56 -7.79 -17.51
CA PHE A 26 -1.65 -8.69 -17.86
C PHE A 26 -2.27 -8.23 -19.16
N ASP A 27 -2.79 -9.17 -19.94
CA ASP A 27 -3.70 -8.82 -21.03
C ASP A 27 -5.03 -8.29 -20.47
N ASP A 28 -5.86 -7.77 -21.38
CA ASP A 28 -7.12 -7.13 -21.01
C ASP A 28 -8.10 -8.10 -20.32
N GLU A 29 -8.11 -9.38 -20.72
CA GLU A 29 -9.02 -10.39 -20.17
C GLU A 29 -8.61 -10.76 -18.74
N GLU A 30 -7.32 -11.03 -18.51
CA GLU A 30 -6.80 -11.33 -17.18
C GLU A 30 -6.91 -10.10 -16.25
N ALA A 31 -6.63 -8.90 -16.75
CA ALA A 31 -6.79 -7.67 -15.98
C ALA A 31 -8.25 -7.45 -15.55
N ALA A 32 -9.22 -7.71 -16.44
CA ALA A 32 -10.64 -7.61 -16.13
C ALA A 32 -11.07 -8.67 -15.11
N ALA A 33 -10.59 -9.90 -15.24
CA ALA A 33 -10.88 -10.98 -14.29
C ALA A 33 -10.36 -10.64 -12.88
N ARG A 34 -9.12 -10.14 -12.78
CA ARG A 34 -8.51 -9.71 -11.50
C ARG A 34 -9.24 -8.51 -10.87
N GLY A 35 -9.72 -7.57 -11.68
CA GLY A 35 -10.48 -6.41 -11.23
C GLY A 35 -11.95 -6.67 -10.91
N SER A 36 -12.46 -7.88 -11.18
CA SER A 36 -13.88 -8.22 -10.99
C SER A 36 -14.28 -8.40 -9.52
N ARG A 37 -13.33 -8.79 -8.66
CA ARG A 37 -13.58 -9.05 -7.24
C ARG A 37 -13.13 -7.88 -6.38
N ALA A 38 -13.98 -7.51 -5.42
CA ALA A 38 -13.60 -6.53 -4.41
C ALA A 38 -12.37 -7.02 -3.63
N PRO A 39 -11.32 -6.20 -3.48
CA PRO A 39 -10.11 -6.63 -2.79
C PRO A 39 -10.39 -6.80 -1.29
N GLN A 40 -10.00 -7.94 -0.75
CA GLN A 40 -10.18 -8.29 0.67
C GLN A 40 -8.98 -7.82 1.48
N THR A 41 -9.23 -7.34 2.70
CA THR A 41 -8.16 -6.97 3.63
C THR A 41 -7.68 -8.21 4.39
N THR A 42 -6.39 -8.46 4.37
CA THR A 42 -5.66 -9.49 5.13
C THR A 42 -4.82 -8.82 6.22
N LEU A 43 -4.88 -9.36 7.43
CA LEU A 43 -4.02 -8.96 8.54
C LEU A 43 -2.92 -10.00 8.77
N ARG A 44 -1.67 -9.57 8.90
CA ARG A 44 -0.51 -10.46 9.09
C ARG A 44 0.33 -9.99 10.26
N ALA A 45 0.68 -10.90 11.17
CA ALA A 45 1.64 -10.58 12.21
C ALA A 45 3.03 -10.36 11.60
N MET A 46 3.71 -9.30 12.02
CA MET A 46 5.09 -9.01 11.64
C MET A 46 5.89 -8.58 12.86
N ARG A 47 7.10 -9.12 13.00
CA ARG A 47 8.06 -8.61 13.98
C ARG A 47 8.76 -7.38 13.41
N ALA A 48 8.49 -6.21 13.99
CA ALA A 48 9.22 -4.99 13.64
C ALA A 48 10.71 -5.09 14.04
N GLY A 49 11.60 -4.71 13.13
CA GLY A 49 13.03 -4.52 13.45
C GLY A 49 13.26 -3.26 14.29
N GLN A 50 12.52 -2.19 14.01
CA GLN A 50 12.52 -0.95 14.77
C GLN A 50 11.09 -0.34 14.73
N ILE A 51 10.58 0.06 15.90
CA ILE A 51 9.22 0.61 16.01
C ILE A 51 9.18 2.15 15.98
N ILE A 52 10.29 2.81 16.32
CA ILE A 52 10.41 4.27 16.33
C ILE A 52 10.93 4.74 14.97
N SER A 53 10.10 5.49 14.25
CA SER A 53 10.52 6.27 13.09
C SER A 53 11.06 7.62 13.54
N ARG A 54 12.06 8.14 12.83
CA ARG A 54 12.63 9.47 13.09
C ARG A 54 12.45 10.34 11.86
N ASN A 55 12.19 11.63 12.06
CA ASN A 55 12.18 12.60 10.98
C ASN A 55 12.94 13.88 11.39
N ASN A 56 13.47 14.59 10.41
CA ASN A 56 14.22 15.83 10.57
C ASN A 56 13.62 16.96 9.73
N SER A 57 12.34 16.86 9.37
CA SER A 57 11.67 17.86 8.55
C SER A 57 11.45 19.13 9.39
N PRO A 58 11.77 20.33 8.87
CA PRO A 58 11.47 21.58 9.57
C PRO A 58 9.95 21.82 9.67
N ASP A 59 9.15 21.15 8.83
CA ASP A 59 7.70 21.33 8.75
C ASP A 59 6.91 20.42 9.70
N VAL A 60 7.57 19.50 10.41
CA VAL A 60 6.94 18.51 11.30
C VAL A 60 7.36 18.81 12.75
N PRO A 61 6.42 19.08 13.67
CA PRO A 61 6.74 19.57 15.02
C PRO A 61 7.23 18.49 15.99
N PHE A 62 7.47 17.28 15.51
CA PHE A 62 7.98 16.15 16.29
C PHE A 62 9.18 15.53 15.57
N ASP A 63 10.08 14.88 16.30
CA ASP A 63 11.26 14.20 15.77
C ASP A 63 11.09 12.68 15.67
N GLN A 64 10.13 12.13 16.43
CA GLN A 64 9.86 10.70 16.53
C GLN A 64 8.38 10.36 16.35
N SER A 65 8.11 9.22 15.73
CA SER A 65 6.76 8.67 15.60
C SER A 65 6.77 7.14 15.71
N ILE A 66 5.60 6.58 16.00
CA ILE A 66 5.36 5.13 15.99
C ILE A 66 4.22 4.87 15.03
N ASN A 67 4.42 3.91 14.12
CA ASN A 67 3.38 3.35 13.26
C ASN A 67 3.04 1.96 13.80
N PRO A 68 1.91 1.78 14.51
CA PRO A 68 1.56 0.49 15.15
C PRO A 68 1.30 -0.64 14.15
N TYR A 69 1.05 -0.27 12.90
CA TYR A 69 0.81 -1.19 11.80
C TYR A 69 1.45 -0.64 10.51
N GLN A 70 1.76 -1.52 9.55
CA GLN A 70 2.17 -1.15 8.20
C GLN A 70 1.03 -1.45 7.22
N GLY A 71 0.57 -0.42 6.49
CA GLY A 71 -0.62 -0.49 5.64
C GLY A 71 -1.85 0.07 6.36
N CYS A 72 -2.85 0.58 5.65
CA CYS A 72 -4.01 1.20 6.30
C CYS A 72 -5.28 1.04 5.46
N GLU A 73 -6.33 0.48 6.06
CA GLU A 73 -7.63 0.31 5.39
C GLU A 73 -8.30 1.64 5.03
N HIS A 74 -7.98 2.73 5.74
CA HIS A 74 -8.48 4.07 5.40
C HIS A 74 -7.96 4.52 4.03
N GLY A 75 -6.76 4.05 3.64
CA GLY A 75 -6.27 4.19 2.29
C GLY A 75 -6.18 5.62 1.76
N CYS A 76 -5.90 6.64 2.58
CA CYS A 76 -5.74 8.00 2.07
C CYS A 76 -4.73 8.03 0.90
N ILE A 77 -5.15 8.51 -0.28
CA ILE A 77 -4.29 8.46 -1.49
C ILE A 77 -3.02 9.31 -1.33
N TYR A 78 -3.08 10.33 -0.49
CA TYR A 78 -1.98 11.23 -0.12
C TYR A 78 -1.17 10.74 1.10
N CYS A 79 -1.39 9.52 1.59
CA CYS A 79 -0.70 9.01 2.77
C CYS A 79 0.80 8.84 2.48
N TYR A 80 1.64 9.50 3.30
CA TYR A 80 3.10 9.44 3.17
C TYR A 80 3.68 8.02 3.33
N ALA A 81 2.96 7.13 4.01
CA ALA A 81 3.42 5.78 4.31
C ALA A 81 3.26 4.80 3.13
N ARG A 82 2.49 5.14 2.09
CA ARG A 82 2.25 4.25 0.92
C ARG A 82 3.50 3.67 0.28
N PRO A 83 4.58 4.44 0.04
CA PRO A 83 5.79 3.91 -0.57
C PRO A 83 6.48 2.81 0.25
N SER A 84 6.17 2.67 1.55
CA SER A 84 6.77 1.64 2.40
C SER A 84 6.44 0.22 1.95
N HIS A 85 5.24 -0.02 1.40
CA HIS A 85 4.83 -1.33 0.88
C HIS A 85 5.70 -1.83 -0.26
N SER A 86 6.36 -0.93 -1.00
CA SER A 86 7.30 -1.35 -2.05
C SER A 86 8.51 -2.10 -1.50
N TYR A 87 8.92 -1.88 -0.24
CA TYR A 87 10.01 -2.64 0.39
C TYR A 87 9.61 -4.07 0.78
N LEU A 88 8.31 -4.37 0.76
CA LEU A 88 7.75 -5.69 1.01
C LEU A 88 7.40 -6.42 -0.30
N ASP A 89 7.86 -5.92 -1.45
CA ASP A 89 7.46 -6.36 -2.79
C ASP A 89 5.95 -6.28 -3.03
N LEU A 90 5.26 -5.37 -2.33
CA LEU A 90 3.84 -5.10 -2.47
C LEU A 90 3.57 -3.79 -3.20
N SER A 91 2.39 -3.68 -3.81
CA SER A 91 1.94 -2.45 -4.43
C SER A 91 1.76 -1.33 -3.37
N PRO A 92 2.28 -0.12 -3.59
CA PRO A 92 1.94 1.04 -2.76
C PRO A 92 0.50 1.55 -3.01
N GLY A 93 -0.22 0.94 -3.96
CA GLY A 93 -1.61 1.21 -4.30
C GLY A 93 -2.57 0.36 -3.47
N LEU A 94 -3.15 -0.68 -4.08
CA LEU A 94 -4.17 -1.50 -3.42
C LEU A 94 -3.61 -2.35 -2.28
N ASP A 95 -2.41 -2.90 -2.43
CA ASP A 95 -1.83 -3.76 -1.38
C ASP A 95 -1.55 -2.98 -0.08
N PHE A 96 -1.29 -1.67 -0.16
CA PHE A 96 -1.21 -0.81 1.03
C PHE A 96 -2.51 -0.81 1.86
N GLU A 97 -3.66 -0.97 1.20
CA GLU A 97 -4.98 -0.91 1.83
C GLU A 97 -5.53 -2.29 2.20
N THR A 98 -4.94 -3.34 1.65
CA THR A 98 -5.43 -4.72 1.76
C THR A 98 -4.46 -5.64 2.48
N GLU A 99 -3.16 -5.41 2.46
CA GLU A 99 -2.18 -6.20 3.21
C GLU A 99 -1.64 -5.37 4.37
N ILE A 100 -2.21 -5.58 5.57
CA ILE A 100 -1.87 -4.83 6.78
C ILE A 100 -1.06 -5.71 7.73
N PHE A 101 0.07 -5.19 8.17
CA PHE A 101 0.97 -5.87 9.10
C PHE A 101 0.86 -5.27 10.50
N TYR A 102 0.76 -6.10 11.53
CA TYR A 102 0.63 -5.72 12.94
C TYR A 102 1.72 -6.36 13.82
#